data_AF-A0A535T893-F1
#
_entry.id   AF-A0A535T893-F1
#
_cell.length_a   1.000
_cell.length_b   1.000
_cell.length_c   1.000
_cell.angle_alpha   90.00
_cell.angle_beta   90.00
_cell.angle_gamma   90.00
#
_symmetry.space_group_name_H-M   'P 1'
#
loop_
_entity.id
_entity.type
_entity.pdbx_description
1 polymer ?
#
loop_
_entity_poly.entity_id
_entity_poly.type
_entity_poly.pdbx_seq_one_letter_code
_entity_poly.pdbx_strand_id
1 'polypeptide(L)'
;MTFWLNSVSVGIVLGTPLAYAALGELIAERAGVMNLGVEGMMLIGAVVGFIVTVRTQNAFLGMAGAVVAGAALASVHAVMTVGLRVNQIVMGLTLTILGAGLSAYLGAGYAGRRPGGEINAIPIPVLSQLPVIGSVLF
;
A
#
# COMPACT_ATOMS: atom_id res chain seq x y z
N MET A 1 11.22 26.16 -11.76
CA MET A 1 11.89 24.83 -11.80
C MET A 1 11.50 23.98 -10.59
N THR A 2 11.60 24.51 -9.37
CA THR A 2 11.28 23.81 -8.11
C THR A 2 9.86 23.23 -8.03
N PHE A 3 8.84 23.95 -8.51
CA PHE A 3 7.47 23.43 -8.59
C PHE A 3 7.39 22.11 -9.36
N TRP A 4 7.97 22.06 -10.57
CA TRP A 4 7.93 20.88 -11.42
C TRP A 4 8.71 19.71 -10.81
N LEU A 5 9.88 19.98 -10.23
CA LEU A 5 10.69 18.95 -9.56
C LEU A 5 9.95 18.34 -8.36
N ASN A 6 9.32 19.17 -7.53
CA ASN A 6 8.55 18.70 -6.37
C ASN A 6 7.31 17.91 -6.80
N SER A 7 6.59 18.35 -7.84
CA SER A 7 5.43 17.63 -8.36
C SER A 7 5.81 16.24 -8.87
N VAL A 8 6.95 16.11 -9.56
CA VAL A 8 7.45 14.81 -10.04
C VAL A 8 7.89 13.93 -8.88
N SER A 9 8.63 14.46 -7.91
CA SER A 9 9.07 13.70 -6.74
C SER A 9 7.88 13.16 -5.93
N VAL A 10 6.90 14.00 -5.61
CA VAL A 10 5.68 13.58 -4.90
C VAL A 10 4.88 12.57 -5.72
N GLY A 11 4.79 12.78 -7.05
CA GLY A 11 4.11 11.85 -7.95
C GLY A 11 4.75 10.45 -7.94
N ILE A 12 6.08 10.36 -7.90
CA ILE A 12 6.79 9.09 -7.80
C ILE A 12 6.53 8.44 -6.43
N VAL A 13 6.68 9.19 -5.34
CA VAL A 13 6.51 8.65 -3.98
C VAL A 13 5.08 8.13 -3.74
N LEU A 14 4.06 8.90 -4.13
CA LEU A 14 2.66 8.52 -3.95
C LEU A 14 2.17 7.53 -5.02
N GLY A 15 2.72 7.61 -6.23
CA GLY A 15 2.34 6.74 -7.34
C GLY A 15 2.94 5.33 -7.26
N THR A 16 4.11 5.16 -6.64
CA THR A 16 4.79 3.86 -6.55
C THR A 16 3.91 2.76 -5.89
N PRO A 17 3.24 3.00 -4.74
CA PRO A 17 2.32 2.01 -4.18
C PRO A 17 1.17 1.64 -5.13
N LEU A 18 0.61 2.63 -5.84
CA LEU A 18 -0.46 2.40 -6.82
C LEU A 18 0.04 1.61 -8.03
N ALA A 19 1.28 1.85 -8.48
CA ALA A 19 1.91 1.09 -9.55
C ALA A 19 2.10 -0.38 -9.15
N TYR A 20 2.54 -0.66 -7.92
CA TYR A 20 2.61 -2.03 -7.41
C TYR A 20 1.24 -2.70 -7.30
N ALA A 21 0.21 -1.98 -6.85
CA ALA A 21 -1.15 -2.49 -6.83
C ALA A 21 -1.65 -2.81 -8.24
N ALA A 22 -1.43 -1.92 -9.21
CA ALA A 22 -1.79 -2.13 -10.61
C ALA A 22 -1.06 -3.32 -11.24
N LEU A 23 0.22 -3.54 -10.91
CA LEU A 23 0.95 -4.73 -11.33
C LEU A 23 0.36 -6.01 -10.75
N GLY A 24 -0.04 -5.99 -9.47
CA GLY A 24 -0.73 -7.11 -8.83
C GLY A 24 -2.07 -7.43 -9.48
N GLU A 25 -2.88 -6.39 -9.74
CA GLU A 25 -4.17 -6.51 -10.43
C GLU A 25 -4.00 -7.03 -11.86
N LEU A 26 -3.00 -6.54 -12.61
CA LEU A 26 -2.70 -7.05 -13.94
C LEU A 26 -2.41 -8.56 -13.91
N ILE A 27 -1.66 -9.05 -12.92
CA ILE A 27 -1.40 -10.48 -12.77
C ILE A 27 -2.69 -11.24 -12.45
N ALA A 28 -3.54 -10.70 -11.57
CA ALA A 28 -4.82 -11.31 -11.21
C ALA A 28 -5.78 -11.40 -12.41
N GLU A 29 -5.91 -10.31 -13.18
CA GLU A 29 -6.76 -10.25 -14.37
C GLU A 29 -6.28 -11.22 -15.45
N ARG A 30 -4.95 -11.35 -15.62
CA ARG A 30 -4.36 -12.35 -16.53
C ARG A 30 -4.64 -13.78 -16.10
N ALA A 31 -4.85 -14.02 -14.81
CA ALA A 31 -5.30 -15.31 -14.26
C ALA A 31 -6.83 -15.49 -14.29
N GLY A 32 -7.58 -14.51 -14.82
CA GLY A 32 -9.05 -14.56 -14.90
C GLY A 32 -9.77 -14.16 -13.61
N VAL A 33 -9.08 -13.47 -12.70
CA VAL A 33 -9.65 -12.98 -11.44
C VAL A 33 -9.61 -11.46 -11.43
N MET A 34 -10.77 -10.82 -11.48
CA MET A 34 -10.90 -9.38 -11.28
C MET A 34 -10.96 -9.07 -9.78
N ASN A 35 -10.18 -8.10 -9.32
CA ASN A 35 -10.12 -7.72 -7.92
C ASN A 35 -10.32 -6.19 -7.71
N LEU A 36 -11.58 -5.79 -7.83
CA LEU A 36 -12.06 -4.46 -7.43
C LEU A 36 -11.91 -4.17 -5.92
N GLY A 37 -11.46 -5.16 -5.12
CA GLY A 37 -11.23 -5.07 -3.68
C GLY A 37 -9.85 -4.55 -3.29
N VAL A 38 -8.95 -4.34 -4.26
CA VAL A 38 -7.55 -3.98 -4.00
C VAL A 38 -7.40 -2.70 -3.18
N GLU A 39 -8.26 -1.72 -3.38
CA GLU A 39 -8.23 -0.46 -2.62
C GLU A 39 -8.50 -0.71 -1.12
N GLY A 40 -9.49 -1.55 -0.80
CA GLY A 40 -9.73 -1.97 0.59
C GLY A 40 -8.57 -2.74 1.20
N MET A 41 -7.93 -3.62 0.40
CA MET A 41 -6.75 -4.37 0.84
C MET A 41 -5.56 -3.44 1.13
N MET A 42 -5.36 -2.42 0.29
CA MET A 42 -4.32 -1.39 0.48
C MET A 42 -4.56 -0.59 1.77
N LEU A 43 -5.79 -0.16 2.03
CA LEU A 43 -6.13 0.58 3.25
C LEU A 43 -5.89 -0.23 4.53
N ILE A 44 -6.22 -1.53 4.50
CA ILE A 44 -5.98 -2.44 5.63
C ILE A 44 -4.48 -2.73 5.80
N GLY A 45 -3.75 -2.95 4.71
CA GLY A 45 -2.29 -3.04 4.74
C GLY A 45 -1.66 -1.78 5.34
N ALA A 46 -2.10 -0.60 4.91
CA ALA A 46 -1.60 0.68 5.37
C ALA A 46 -1.82 0.88 6.88
N VAL A 47 -3.05 0.66 7.38
CA VAL A 47 -3.33 0.85 8.81
C VAL A 47 -2.60 -0.18 9.67
N VAL A 48 -2.52 -1.44 9.25
CA VAL A 48 -1.82 -2.48 10.02
C VAL A 48 -0.33 -2.18 10.04
N GLY A 49 0.27 -1.85 8.89
CA GLY A 49 1.67 -1.47 8.83
C GLY A 49 1.98 -0.26 9.70
N PHE A 50 1.14 0.76 9.66
CA PHE A 50 1.25 1.93 10.53
C PHE A 50 1.19 1.58 12.02
N ILE A 51 0.20 0.79 12.44
CA ILE A 51 0.03 0.36 13.83
C ILE A 51 1.25 -0.44 14.30
N VAL A 52 1.72 -1.38 13.50
CA VAL A 52 2.90 -2.20 13.83
C VAL A 52 4.14 -1.33 13.95
N THR A 53 4.38 -0.40 13.01
CA THR A 53 5.50 0.54 13.09
C THR A 53 5.42 1.42 14.33
N VAL A 54 4.24 1.97 14.66
CA VAL A 54 4.06 2.77 15.88
C VAL A 54 4.36 1.96 17.15
N ARG A 55 3.97 0.69 17.19
CA ARG A 55 4.17 -0.16 18.37
C ARG A 55 5.60 -0.67 18.51
N THR A 56 6.25 -0.99 17.41
CA THR A 56 7.58 -1.63 17.38
C THR A 56 8.72 -0.64 17.16
N GLN A 57 8.40 0.58 16.71
CA GLN A 57 9.37 1.58 16.26
C GLN A 57 10.28 1.07 15.12
N ASN A 58 9.77 0.13 14.31
CA ASN A 58 10.53 -0.52 13.25
C ASN A 58 9.71 -0.61 11.96
N ALA A 59 10.13 0.12 10.92
CA ALA A 59 9.46 0.18 9.63
C ALA A 59 9.40 -1.16 8.90
N PHE A 60 10.42 -2.00 9.05
CA PHE A 60 10.48 -3.29 8.36
C PHE A 60 9.46 -4.28 8.94
N LEU A 61 9.27 -4.25 10.26
CA LEU A 61 8.19 -5.01 10.90
C LEU A 61 6.82 -4.47 10.48
N GLY A 62 6.68 -3.15 10.34
CA GLY A 62 5.50 -2.52 9.76
C GLY A 62 5.19 -3.02 8.35
N MET A 63 6.20 -3.03 7.47
CA MET A 63 6.08 -3.54 6.11
C MET A 63 5.67 -5.02 6.09
N ALA A 64 6.29 -5.86 6.93
CA ALA A 64 5.92 -7.27 7.06
C ALA A 64 4.46 -7.42 7.53
N GLY A 65 4.03 -6.61 8.51
CA GLY A 65 2.63 -6.58 8.97
C GLY A 65 1.64 -6.17 7.87
N ALA A 66 1.99 -5.17 7.06
CA ALA A 66 1.17 -4.75 5.92
C ALA A 66 1.04 -5.86 4.86
N VAL A 67 2.14 -6.55 4.54
CA VAL A 67 2.14 -7.69 3.59
C VAL A 67 1.24 -8.80 4.09
N VAL A 68 1.35 -9.18 5.38
CA VAL A 68 0.52 -10.24 5.97
C VAL A 68 -0.96 -9.85 5.96
N ALA A 69 -1.30 -8.60 6.30
CA ALA A 69 -2.67 -8.12 6.30
C ALA A 69 -3.29 -8.09 4.89
N GLY A 70 -2.55 -7.59 3.89
CA GLY A 70 -2.98 -7.60 2.50
C GLY A 70 -3.15 -9.02 1.96
N ALA A 71 -2.19 -9.91 2.23
CA ALA A 71 -2.26 -11.31 1.83
C ALA A 71 -3.45 -12.05 2.47
N ALA A 72 -3.76 -11.75 3.73
CA ALA A 72 -4.93 -12.32 4.40
C ALA A 72 -6.24 -11.92 3.70
N LEU A 73 -6.43 -10.64 3.37
CA LEU A 73 -7.62 -10.20 2.63
C LEU A 73 -7.67 -10.71 1.20
N ALA A 74 -6.54 -10.75 0.50
CA ALA A 74 -6.44 -11.35 -0.83
C ALA A 74 -6.82 -12.84 -0.79
N SER A 75 -6.43 -13.55 0.28
CA SER A 75 -6.82 -14.96 0.48
C SER A 75 -8.32 -15.11 0.71
N VAL A 76 -8.94 -14.21 1.48
CA VAL A 76 -10.41 -14.17 1.63
C VAL A 76 -11.08 -13.95 0.27
N HIS A 77 -10.62 -12.96 -0.52
CA HIS A 77 -11.14 -12.72 -1.87
C HIS A 77 -11.03 -13.97 -2.74
N ALA A 78 -9.86 -14.62 -2.76
CA ALA A 78 -9.61 -15.81 -3.55
C ALA A 78 -10.50 -16.99 -3.12
N VAL A 79 -10.66 -17.24 -1.82
CA VAL A 79 -11.56 -18.29 -1.32
C VAL A 79 -13.01 -18.02 -1.76
N MET A 80 -13.48 -16.78 -1.62
CA MET A 80 -14.84 -16.42 -1.97
C MET A 80 -15.09 -16.49 -3.49
N THR A 81 -14.17 -15.98 -4.30
CA THR A 81 -14.35 -15.86 -5.75
C THR A 81 -13.95 -17.10 -6.53
N VAL A 82 -12.81 -17.71 -6.19
CA VAL A 82 -12.28 -18.89 -6.88
C VAL A 82 -12.84 -20.17 -6.26
N GLY A 83 -12.82 -20.25 -4.92
CA GLY A 83 -13.32 -21.43 -4.20
C GLY A 83 -14.85 -21.53 -4.22
N LEU A 84 -15.53 -20.48 -3.75
CA LEU A 84 -16.98 -20.46 -3.57
C LEU A 84 -17.76 -19.86 -4.75
N ARG A 85 -17.05 -19.37 -5.78
CA ARG A 85 -17.64 -18.82 -7.01
C ARG A 85 -18.62 -17.66 -6.78
N VAL A 86 -18.37 -16.87 -5.74
CA VAL A 86 -19.09 -15.60 -5.52
C VAL A 86 -18.76 -14.64 -6.65
N ASN A 87 -19.73 -13.80 -7.03
CA ASN A 87 -19.53 -12.76 -8.02
C ASN A 87 -18.36 -11.84 -7.63
N GLN A 88 -17.34 -11.77 -8.49
CA GLN A 88 -16.09 -11.08 -8.22
C GLN A 88 -16.25 -9.57 -8.04
N ILE A 89 -17.20 -8.95 -8.77
CA ILE A 89 -17.51 -7.52 -8.67
C ILE A 89 -18.12 -7.24 -7.30
N VAL A 90 -19.12 -8.03 -6.89
CA VAL A 90 -19.78 -7.87 -5.59
C VAL A 90 -18.78 -8.08 -4.45
N MET A 91 -17.96 -9.13 -4.53
CA MET A 91 -16.95 -9.41 -3.51
C MET A 91 -15.88 -8.31 -3.44
N GLY A 92 -15.39 -7.85 -4.60
CA GLY A 92 -14.40 -6.77 -4.67
C GLY A 92 -14.92 -5.48 -4.06
N LEU A 93 -16.11 -5.01 -4.48
CA LEU A 93 -16.72 -3.81 -3.90
C LEU A 93 -16.99 -3.95 -2.39
N THR A 94 -17.39 -5.15 -1.94
CA THR A 94 -17.58 -5.45 -0.52
C THR A 94 -16.26 -5.31 0.26
N LEU A 95 -15.16 -5.84 -0.27
CA LEU A 95 -13.84 -5.71 0.36
C LEU A 95 -13.34 -4.28 0.37
N THR A 96 -13.63 -3.49 -0.67
CA THR A 96 -13.28 -2.06 -0.69
C THR A 96 -14.02 -1.29 0.40
N ILE A 97 -15.33 -1.47 0.53
CA ILE A 97 -16.14 -0.82 1.57
C ILE A 97 -15.71 -1.30 2.97
N LEU A 98 -15.55 -2.62 3.14
CA LEU A 98 -15.09 -3.20 4.40
C LEU A 98 -13.71 -2.67 4.78
N GLY A 99 -12.76 -2.67 3.84
CA GLY A 99 -11.41 -2.19 4.05
C GLY A 99 -11.38 -0.71 4.42
N ALA A 100 -12.17 0.12 3.77
CA ALA A 100 -12.31 1.53 4.12
C ALA A 100 -12.86 1.73 5.54
N GLY A 101 -13.97 1.07 5.90
CA GLY A 101 -14.58 1.21 7.22
C GLY A 101 -13.72 0.63 8.35
N LEU A 102 -13.19 -0.58 8.15
CA LEU A 102 -12.39 -1.28 9.15
C LEU A 102 -11.03 -0.60 9.34
N SER A 103 -10.40 -0.10 8.27
CA SER A 103 -9.13 0.63 8.41
C SER A 103 -9.31 1.94 9.17
N ALA A 104 -10.39 2.69 8.90
CA ALA A 104 -10.73 3.89 9.65
C ALA A 104 -10.97 3.58 11.14
N TYR A 105 -11.71 2.50 11.43
CA TYR A 105 -11.97 2.07 12.81
C TYR A 105 -10.68 1.68 13.56
N LEU A 106 -9.84 0.83 12.96
CA LEU A 106 -8.59 0.39 13.57
C LEU A 106 -7.59 1.55 13.75
N GLY A 107 -7.56 2.48 12.80
CA GLY A 107 -6.66 3.63 12.79
C GLY A 107 -7.08 4.76 13.75
N ALA A 108 -8.36 4.84 14.14
CA ALA A 108 -8.90 5.95 14.92
C ALA A 108 -8.12 6.24 16.22
N GLY A 109 -7.73 5.19 16.96
CA GLY A 109 -6.96 5.33 18.21
C GLY A 109 -5.48 5.71 18.01
N TYR A 110 -5.01 5.74 16.77
CA TYR A 110 -3.65 6.11 16.40
C TYR A 110 -3.57 7.44 15.64
N ALA A 111 -4.70 8.13 15.46
CA ALA A 111 -4.74 9.45 14.84
C ALA A 111 -3.78 10.43 15.53
N GLY A 112 -3.01 11.18 14.73
CA GLY A 112 -2.04 12.16 15.22
C GLY A 112 -0.72 11.57 15.76
N ARG A 113 -0.59 10.24 15.85
CA ARG A 113 0.70 9.62 16.20
C ARG A 113 1.64 9.64 15.01
N ARG A 114 2.95 9.74 15.29
CA ARG A 114 3.99 9.56 14.27
C ARG A 114 4.58 8.15 14.42
N PRO A 115 4.63 7.35 13.35
CA PRO A 115 5.33 6.08 13.36
C PRO A 115 6.82 6.37 13.54
N GLY A 116 7.47 5.69 14.50
CA GLY A 116 8.93 5.72 14.62
C GLY A 116 9.55 4.59 13.81
N GLY A 117 10.82 4.75 13.43
CA GLY A 117 11.46 3.87 12.45
C GLY A 117 11.18 4.38 11.06
N GLU A 118 12.07 5.24 10.56
CA GLU A 118 12.02 5.77 9.21
C GLU A 118 12.84 4.87 8.28
N ILE A 119 12.34 4.64 7.06
CA ILE A 119 13.14 4.07 5.99
C ILE A 119 13.85 5.25 5.33
N ASN A 120 15.07 5.50 5.79
CA ASN A 120 15.89 6.56 5.21
C ASN A 120 16.31 6.19 3.79
N ALA A 121 16.26 7.17 2.89
CA ALA A 121 16.86 7.02 1.57
C ALA A 121 18.36 6.69 1.76
N ILE A 122 18.82 5.66 1.05
CA ILE A 122 20.24 5.32 1.01
C ILE A 122 20.86 6.18 -0.10
N PRO A 123 21.70 7.19 0.24
CA PRO A 123 22.26 8.06 -0.78
C PRO A 123 23.29 7.28 -1.59
N ILE A 124 22.99 7.02 -2.86
CA ILE A 124 23.95 6.38 -3.76
C ILE A 124 24.99 7.44 -4.18
N PRO A 125 26.29 7.20 -3.95
CA PRO A 125 27.34 8.14 -4.34
C PRO A 125 27.22 8.52 -5.83
N VAL A 126 27.52 9.77 -6.18
CA VAL A 126 27.38 10.36 -7.52
C VAL A 126 25.92 10.62 -7.95
N LEU A 127 25.02 9.65 -7.81
CA LEU A 127 23.61 9.77 -8.20
C LEU A 127 22.83 10.78 -7.34
N SER A 128 23.06 10.79 -6.04
CA SER A 128 22.39 11.73 -5.11
C SER A 128 22.81 13.19 -5.31
N GLN A 129 23.94 13.44 -5.98
CA GLN A 129 24.47 14.79 -6.20
C GLN A 129 23.96 15.43 -7.50
N LEU A 130 23.25 14.67 -8.34
CA LEU A 130 22.76 15.17 -9.62
C LEU A 130 21.62 16.19 -9.40
N PRO A 131 21.65 17.37 -10.07
CA PRO A 131 20.74 18.48 -9.76
C PRO A 131 19.25 18.15 -10.01
N VAL A 132 18.95 17.23 -10.94
CA VAL A 132 17.58 16.81 -11.27
C VAL A 132 17.26 15.42 -10.71
N ILE A 133 18.16 14.46 -10.90
CA ILE A 133 17.91 13.06 -10.49
C ILE A 133 18.04 12.91 -8.97
N GLY A 134 19.06 13.55 -8.38
CA GLY A 134 19.26 13.58 -6.93
C GLY A 134 18.03 14.17 -6.25
N SER A 135 17.63 15.38 -6.63
CA SER A 135 16.49 16.08 -6.02
C SER A 135 15.12 15.39 -6.16
N VAL A 136 14.99 14.44 -7.08
CA VAL A 136 13.73 13.70 -7.30
C VAL A 136 13.72 12.34 -6.58
N LEU A 137 14.86 11.63 -6.54
CA LEU A 137 14.95 10.24 -6.08
C LEU A 137 15.68 10.03 -4.74
N PHE A 138 16.48 10.99 -4.28
CA PHE A 138 17.38 10.87 -3.11
C PHE A 138 17.26 12.07 -2.18
#